data_AF-A0A7V8Z169-F1
#
_entry.id   AF-A0A7V8Z169-F1
#
_cell.length_a   1.000
_cell.length_b   1.000
_cell.length_c   1.000
_cell.angle_alpha   90.00
_cell.angle_beta   90.00
_cell.angle_gamma   90.00
#
_symmetry.space_group_name_H-M   'P 1'
#
loop_
_entity.id
_entity.type
_entity.pdbx_description
1 polymer ?
#
loop_
_entity_poly.entity_id
_entity_poly.type
_entity_poly.pdbx_seq_one_letter_code
_entity_poly.pdbx_strand_id
1 'polypeptide(L)'
;MDESEGRKVNSYAPHLALLAVQLFFGTLPVIGKVVLAVIPSVALVGFRVGITAFLLFVFQRSRGNLRLDERGDYFRLAFLSIFGVTINQLLFVGGLSLTKASNTSLLAVTIPIFALTIGAVWGVEKLRAVK
;
A
#
# COMPACT_ATOMS: atom_id res chain seq x y z
N MET A 1 -21.79 -3.94 -34.42
CA MET A 1 -20.44 -3.78 -33.86
C MET A 1 -20.58 -2.87 -32.66
N ASP A 2 -21.37 -3.23 -31.66
CA ASP A 2 -21.27 -4.36 -30.73
C ASP A 2 -20.32 -4.08 -29.56
N GLU A 3 -20.93 -4.10 -28.37
CA GLU A 3 -20.35 -4.17 -27.02
C GLU A 3 -19.51 -2.99 -26.47
N SER A 4 -20.19 -1.88 -26.17
CA SER A 4 -19.87 -1.11 -24.95
C SER A 4 -20.82 -1.55 -23.82
N GLU A 5 -20.73 -2.82 -23.40
CA GLU A 5 -21.31 -3.24 -22.13
C GLU A 5 -20.52 -2.56 -21.01
N GLY A 6 -21.02 -1.40 -20.58
CA GLY A 6 -20.63 -0.81 -19.32
C GLY A 6 -20.91 -1.83 -18.22
N ARG A 7 -19.86 -2.52 -17.75
CA ARG A 7 -19.93 -3.37 -16.56
C ARG A 7 -20.63 -2.56 -15.48
N LYS A 8 -21.86 -2.93 -15.15
CA LYS A 8 -22.50 -2.55 -13.90
C LYS A 8 -21.64 -3.17 -12.80
N VAL A 9 -20.65 -2.44 -12.33
CA VAL A 9 -19.91 -2.81 -11.13
C VAL A 9 -20.97 -2.86 -10.04
N ASN A 10 -21.29 -4.06 -9.57
CA ASN A 10 -22.21 -4.25 -8.46
C ASN A 10 -21.86 -3.24 -7.37
N SER A 11 -22.81 -2.35 -7.02
CA SER A 11 -22.59 -1.21 -6.12
C SER A 11 -21.93 -1.60 -4.79
N TYR A 12 -22.09 -2.86 -4.39
CA TYR A 12 -21.55 -3.44 -3.16
C TYR A 12 -20.12 -4.01 -3.28
N ALA A 13 -19.62 -4.32 -4.47
CA ALA A 13 -18.30 -4.94 -4.66
C ALA A 13 -17.13 -4.07 -4.15
N PRO A 14 -17.11 -2.74 -4.39
CA PRO A 14 -16.10 -1.86 -3.81
C PRO A 14 -16.19 -1.83 -2.27
N HIS A 15 -17.39 -1.89 -1.70
CA HIS A 15 -17.60 -1.81 -0.25
C HIS A 15 -17.09 -3.08 0.43
N LEU A 16 -17.35 -4.25 -0.16
CA LEU A 16 -16.82 -5.51 0.33
C LEU A 16 -15.29 -5.56 0.21
N ALA A 17 -14.73 -5.04 -0.89
CA ALA A 17 -13.29 -4.92 -1.06
C ALA A 17 -12.65 -4.01 0.01
N LEU A 18 -13.27 -2.87 0.32
CA LEU A 18 -12.82 -1.96 1.38
C LEU A 18 -12.89 -2.63 2.76
N LEU A 19 -13.94 -3.39 3.04
CA LEU A 19 -14.07 -4.15 4.28
C LEU A 19 -12.95 -5.19 4.41
N ALA A 20 -12.68 -5.94 3.35
CA ALA A 20 -11.58 -6.91 3.32
C ALA A 20 -10.21 -6.23 3.54
N VAL A 21 -9.96 -5.11 2.86
CA VAL A 21 -8.74 -4.30 3.05
C VAL A 21 -8.63 -3.85 4.51
N GLN A 22 -9.71 -3.38 5.12
CA GLN A 22 -9.70 -2.93 6.51
C GLN A 22 -9.35 -4.07 7.48
N LEU A 23 -9.85 -5.28 7.23
CA LEU A 23 -9.49 -6.46 8.04
C LEU A 23 -8.00 -6.81 7.89
N PHE A 24 -7.48 -6.81 6.66
CA PHE A 24 -6.05 -7.05 6.41
C PHE A 24 -5.17 -5.99 7.08
N PHE A 25 -5.48 -4.72 6.91
CA PHE A 25 -4.71 -3.60 7.47
C PHE A 25 -4.84 -3.51 8.99
N GLY A 26 -6.01 -3.82 9.57
CA GLY A 26 -6.19 -3.83 11.03
C GLY A 26 -5.43 -4.97 11.72
N THR A 27 -5.31 -6.12 11.05
CA THR A 27 -4.66 -7.32 11.62
C THR A 27 -3.14 -7.32 11.39
N LEU A 28 -2.67 -6.62 10.35
CA LEU A 28 -1.25 -6.52 9.96
C LEU A 28 -0.30 -6.16 11.11
N PRO A 29 -0.53 -5.11 11.92
CA PRO A 29 0.34 -4.78 13.05
C PRO A 29 0.40 -5.89 14.11
N VAL A 30 -0.72 -6.59 14.34
CA VAL A 30 -0.82 -7.65 15.34
C VAL A 30 -0.01 -8.87 14.91
N ILE A 31 -0.28 -9.39 13.70
CA ILE A 31 0.48 -10.52 13.14
C ILE A 31 1.94 -10.14 12.96
N GLY A 32 2.22 -8.95 12.42
CA GLY A 32 3.56 -8.45 12.23
C GLY A 32 4.36 -8.44 13.53
N LYS A 33 3.76 -8.02 14.65
CA LYS A 33 4.45 -8.02 15.94
C LYS A 33 4.77 -9.42 16.45
N VAL A 34 3.88 -10.39 16.23
CA VAL A 34 4.13 -11.81 16.57
C VAL A 34 5.28 -12.37 15.74
N VAL A 35 5.28 -12.11 14.42
CA VAL A 35 6.32 -12.59 13.52
C VAL A 35 7.68 -11.91 13.82
N LEU A 36 7.67 -10.64 14.21
CA LEU A 36 8.89 -9.93 14.61
C LEU A 36 9.58 -10.51 15.86
N ALA A 37 8.90 -11.35 16.65
CA ALA A 37 9.53 -12.06 17.76
C ALA A 37 10.51 -13.15 17.29
N VAL A 38 10.36 -13.64 16.05
CA VAL A 38 11.15 -14.74 15.48
C VAL A 38 11.96 -14.34 14.25
N ILE A 39 11.51 -13.32 13.50
CA ILE A 39 12.13 -12.89 12.25
C ILE A 39 12.53 -11.40 12.36
N PRO A 40 13.77 -11.03 12.00
CA PRO A 40 14.18 -9.63 11.95
C PRO A 40 13.31 -8.77 11.02
N SER A 41 13.10 -7.51 11.37
CA SER A 41 12.26 -6.56 10.62
C SER A 41 12.64 -6.43 9.15
N VAL A 42 13.93 -6.30 8.86
CA VAL A 42 14.45 -6.19 7.49
C VAL A 42 14.17 -7.45 6.68
N ALA A 43 14.35 -8.63 7.29
CA ALA A 43 14.06 -9.90 6.63
C ALA A 43 12.56 -10.04 6.33
N LEU A 44 11.70 -9.69 7.30
CA LEU A 44 10.24 -9.72 7.11
C LEU A 44 9.80 -8.82 5.94
N VAL A 45 10.33 -7.60 5.85
CA VAL A 45 10.06 -6.69 4.74
C VAL A 45 10.61 -7.26 3.43
N GLY A 46 11.84 -7.74 3.42
CA GLY A 46 12.49 -8.31 2.24
C GLY A 46 11.71 -9.49 1.66
N PHE A 47 11.31 -10.45 2.49
CA PHE A 47 10.47 -11.57 2.07
C PHE A 47 9.12 -11.10 1.55
N ARG A 48 8.43 -10.20 2.25
CA ARG A 48 7.11 -9.71 1.82
C ARG A 48 7.17 -9.02 0.46
N VAL A 49 8.11 -8.09 0.28
CA VAL A 49 8.27 -7.32 -0.96
C VAL A 49 8.76 -8.24 -2.09
N GLY A 50 9.72 -9.12 -1.82
CA GLY A 50 10.25 -10.07 -2.80
C GLY A 50 9.20 -11.07 -3.29
N ILE A 51 8.43 -11.68 -2.39
CA ILE A 51 7.34 -12.60 -2.75
C ILE A 51 6.27 -11.85 -3.55
N THR A 52 5.90 -10.64 -3.14
CA THR A 52 4.91 -9.82 -3.86
C THR A 52 5.40 -9.48 -5.27
N ALA A 53 6.66 -9.06 -5.42
CA ALA A 53 7.25 -8.78 -6.72
C ALA A 53 7.27 -10.02 -7.62
N PHE A 54 7.63 -11.18 -7.08
CA PHE A 54 7.62 -12.45 -7.82
C PHE A 54 6.20 -12.84 -8.27
N LEU A 55 5.21 -12.77 -7.37
CA LEU A 55 3.82 -13.08 -7.70
C LEU A 55 3.26 -12.12 -8.76
N LEU A 56 3.55 -10.82 -8.64
CA LEU A 56 3.15 -9.83 -9.64
C LEU A 56 3.83 -10.06 -10.98
N PHE A 57 5.10 -10.49 -10.99
CA PHE A 57 5.82 -10.84 -12.21
C PHE A 57 5.17 -12.05 -12.92
N VAL A 58 4.86 -13.12 -12.17
CA VAL A 58 4.15 -14.29 -12.71
C VAL A 58 2.76 -13.91 -13.24
N PHE A 59 2.03 -13.09 -12.49
CA PHE A 59 0.71 -12.61 -12.89
C PHE A 59 0.77 -11.75 -14.17
N GLN A 60 1.75 -10.84 -14.26
CA GLN A 60 2.00 -10.02 -15.44
C GLN A 60 2.31 -10.88 -16.67
N ARG A 61 3.09 -11.96 -16.49
CA ARG A 61 3.44 -12.89 -17.57
C ARG A 61 2.21 -13.66 -18.08
N SER A 62 1.29 -14.00 -17.18
CA SER A 62 0.03 -14.70 -17.49
C SER A 62 -0.97 -13.81 -18.24
N ARG A 63 -1.04 -12.51 -17.91
CA ARG A 63 -2.00 -11.55 -18.50
C ARG A 63 -1.56 -10.85 -19.79
N GLY A 64 -0.49 -11.31 -20.44
CA GLY A 64 -0.09 -10.75 -21.74
C GLY A 64 0.90 -9.58 -21.67
N ASN A 65 1.80 -9.58 -20.68
CA ASN A 65 2.99 -8.72 -20.62
C ASN A 65 2.63 -7.22 -20.53
N LEU A 66 2.26 -6.76 -19.32
CA LEU A 66 2.03 -5.35 -18.98
C LEU A 66 3.34 -4.55 -19.00
N ARG A 67 3.96 -4.44 -20.17
CA ARG A 67 5.16 -3.64 -20.39
C ARG A 67 4.77 -2.17 -20.39
N LEU A 68 5.66 -1.34 -19.84
CA LEU A 68 5.51 0.11 -19.97
C LEU A 68 6.03 0.51 -21.35
N ASP A 69 5.32 1.43 -22.01
CA ASP A 69 5.68 1.89 -23.36
C ASP A 69 6.99 2.69 -23.34
N GLU A 70 7.18 3.53 -22.32
CA GLU A 70 8.35 4.40 -22.21
C GLU A 70 9.38 3.84 -21.22
N ARG A 71 10.66 3.92 -21.59
CA ARG A 71 11.76 3.60 -20.66
C ARG A 71 11.78 4.50 -19.43
N GLY A 72 11.30 5.75 -19.56
CA GLY A 72 11.19 6.70 -18.45
C GLY A 72 10.21 6.25 -17.37
N ASP A 73 9.16 5.52 -17.74
CA ASP A 73 8.16 5.04 -16.78
C ASP A 73 8.71 3.93 -15.89
N TYR A 74 9.66 3.13 -16.38
CA TYR A 74 10.39 2.19 -15.53
C TYR A 74 11.19 2.90 -14.45
N PHE A 75 11.80 4.05 -14.76
CA PHE A 75 12.53 4.84 -13.76
C PHE A 75 11.58 5.47 -12.73
N ARG A 76 10.45 6.02 -13.19
CA ARG A 76 9.40 6.55 -12.30
C ARG A 76 8.81 5.45 -11.41
N LEU A 77 8.57 4.27 -11.96
CA LEU A 77 8.08 3.11 -11.22
C LEU A 77 9.11 2.65 -10.19
N ALA A 78 10.40 2.64 -10.52
CA ALA A 78 11.47 2.31 -9.58
C ALA A 78 11.50 3.31 -8.42
N PHE A 79 11.44 4.62 -8.71
CA PHE A 79 11.36 5.66 -7.69
C PHE A 79 10.11 5.47 -6.80
N LEU A 80 8.94 5.30 -7.41
CA LEU A 80 7.69 5.09 -6.69
C LEU A 80 7.74 3.83 -5.81
N SER A 81 8.36 2.76 -6.29
CA SER A 81 8.51 1.51 -5.52
C SER A 81 9.47 1.67 -4.35
N ILE A 82 10.59 2.38 -4.53
CA ILE A 82 11.55 2.63 -3.46
C ILE A 82 10.90 3.44 -2.34
N PHE A 83 10.24 4.55 -2.66
CA PHE A 83 9.63 5.43 -1.66
C PHE A 83 8.32 4.87 -1.12
N GLY A 84 7.41 4.48 -2.02
CA GLY A 84 6.05 4.06 -1.68
C GLY A 84 5.95 2.66 -1.09
N VAL A 85 6.88 1.76 -1.44
CA VAL A 85 6.85 0.36 -0.96
C VAL A 85 8.02 0.10 -0.01
N THR A 86 9.27 0.18 -0.49
CA THR A 86 10.43 -0.29 0.28
C THR A 86 10.67 0.54 1.53
N ILE A 87 10.85 1.84 1.39
CA ILE A 87 11.10 2.76 2.51
C ILE A 87 9.88 2.78 3.43
N ASN A 88 8.68 2.94 2.86
CA ASN A 88 7.44 2.92 3.65
C ASN A 88 7.33 1.66 4.53
N GLN A 89 7.62 0.48 3.97
CA GLN A 89 7.55 -0.77 4.70
C GLN A 89 8.63 -0.92 5.76
N LEU A 90 9.87 -0.49 5.47
CA LEU A 90 10.94 -0.50 6.46
C LEU A 90 10.62 0.43 7.64
N LEU A 91 10.08 1.61 7.38
CA LEU A 91 9.64 2.55 8.42
C LEU A 91 8.48 1.97 9.23
N PHE A 92 7.48 1.38 8.57
CA PHE A 92 6.33 0.79 9.26
C PHE A 92 6.74 -0.40 10.15
N VAL A 93 7.45 -1.38 9.60
CA VAL A 93 7.86 -2.58 10.35
C VAL A 93 8.94 -2.22 11.39
N GLY A 94 9.83 -1.28 11.08
CA GLY A 94 10.79 -0.72 12.03
C GLY A 94 10.09 -0.06 13.22
N GLY A 95 9.13 0.84 12.97
CA GLY A 95 8.34 1.46 14.03
C GLY A 95 7.50 0.46 14.83
N LEU A 96 6.95 -0.56 14.17
CA LEU A 96 6.27 -1.67 14.84
C LEU A 96 7.21 -2.49 15.73
N SER A 97 8.48 -2.67 15.32
CA SER A 97 9.47 -3.38 16.14
C SER A 97 9.77 -2.63 17.45
N LEU A 98 9.79 -1.29 17.40
CA LEU A 98 10.07 -0.42 18.55
C LEU A 98 8.86 -0.20 19.48
N THR A 99 7.64 -0.45 19.00
CA THR A 99 6.39 -0.11 19.72
C THR A 99 5.45 -1.30 19.86
N LYS A 100 4.29 -1.11 20.52
CA LYS A 100 3.23 -2.13 20.57
C LYS A 100 2.32 -2.02 19.35
N ALA A 101 1.77 -3.15 18.90
CA ALA A 101 0.83 -3.20 17.77
C ALA A 101 -0.32 -2.18 17.90
N SER A 102 -0.89 -2.03 19.10
CA SER A 102 -1.96 -1.06 19.37
C SER A 102 -1.52 0.39 19.13
N ASN A 103 -0.29 0.75 19.52
CA ASN A 103 0.24 2.10 19.31
C ASN A 103 0.50 2.35 17.83
N THR A 104 1.01 1.36 17.09
CA THR A 104 1.16 1.44 15.64
C THR A 104 -0.19 1.64 14.96
N SER A 105 -1.22 0.89 15.35
CA SER A 105 -2.58 1.06 14.81
C SER A 105 -3.15 2.45 15.10
N LEU A 106 -2.93 2.98 16.31
CA LEU A 106 -3.37 4.34 16.65
C LEU A 106 -2.67 5.41 15.80
N LEU A 107 -1.35 5.27 15.60
CA LEU A 107 -0.59 6.16 14.71
C LEU A 107 -1.07 6.07 13.26
N ALA A 108 -1.44 4.88 12.78
CA ALA A 108 -1.96 4.73 11.42
C ALA A 108 -3.24 5.54 11.17
N VAL A 109 -4.10 5.72 12.18
CA VAL A 109 -5.31 6.57 12.07
C VAL A 109 -4.96 8.05 11.89
N THR A 110 -3.73 8.47 12.25
CA THR A 110 -3.26 9.84 12.07
C THR A 110 -2.67 10.12 10.68
N ILE A 111 -2.47 9.08 9.85
CA ILE A 111 -1.92 9.22 8.48
C ILE A 111 -2.64 10.30 7.65
N PRO A 112 -3.99 10.41 7.65
CA PRO A 112 -4.69 11.44 6.88
C PRO A 112 -4.30 12.86 7.29
N ILE A 113 -3.97 13.10 8.55
CA ILE A 113 -3.55 14.42 9.04
C ILE A 113 -2.25 14.82 8.35
N PHE A 114 -1.26 13.92 8.32
CA PHE A 114 0.01 14.16 7.64
C PHE A 114 -0.16 14.27 6.12
N ALA A 115 -0.96 13.39 5.53
CA ALA A 115 -1.23 13.40 4.09
C ALA A 115 -1.85 14.73 3.64
N LEU A 116 -2.90 15.18 4.32
CA LEU A 116 -3.57 16.46 4.03
C LEU A 116 -2.64 17.66 4.29
N THR A 117 -1.85 17.62 5.37
CA THR A 117 -0.89 18.70 5.67
C THR A 117 0.16 18.83 4.58
N ILE A 118 0.76 17.71 4.16
CA ILE A 118 1.76 17.69 3.09
C ILE A 118 1.13 18.09 1.75
N GLY A 119 -0.05 17.56 1.42
CA GLY A 119 -0.79 17.89 0.20
C GLY A 119 -1.13 19.38 0.10
N ALA A 120 -1.48 20.00 1.23
CA ALA A 120 -1.73 21.43 1.33
C ALA A 120 -0.45 22.27 1.15
N VAL A 121 0.65 21.88 1.82
CA VAL A 121 1.95 22.56 1.69
C VAL A 121 2.48 22.48 0.26
N TRP A 122 2.25 21.36 -0.43
CA TRP A 122 2.65 21.17 -1.82
C TRP A 122 1.69 21.80 -2.84
N GLY A 123 0.60 22.43 -2.39
CA GLY A 123 -0.40 23.06 -3.25
C GLY A 123 -1.24 22.09 -4.08
N VAL A 124 -1.18 20.78 -3.78
CA VAL A 124 -1.96 19.73 -4.45
C VAL A 124 -3.42 19.75 -3.98
N GLU A 125 -3.65 20.08 -2.70
CA GLU A 125 -4.98 20.14 -2.09
C GLU A 125 -5.28 21.53 -1.52
N LYS A 126 -6.45 22.09 -1.87
CA LYS A 126 -6.99 23.28 -1.20
C LYS A 126 -7.75 22.84 0.03
N LEU A 127 -7.17 23.01 1.22
CA LEU A 127 -7.86 22.76 2.47
C LEU A 127 -9.06 23.70 2.59
N ARG A 128 -10.27 23.15 2.43
CA ARG A 128 -11.50 23.89 2.66
C ARG A 128 -11.90 23.66 4.11
N ALA A 129 -11.82 24.71 4.93
CA ALA A 129 -12.35 24.65 6.29
C ALA A 129 -13.85 24.37 6.22
N VAL A 130 -14.29 23.28 6.85
CA VAL A 130 -15.71 23.00 7.04
C VAL A 130 -16.24 24.04 8.01
N LYS A 131 -17.17 24.87 7.52
CA LYS A 131 -17.92 25.84 8.31
C LYS A 131 -19.25 25.23 8.73
#